data_AF-A0A1F5AER4-F1
#
_entry.id   AF-A0A1F5AER4-F1
#
_cell.length_a   1.000
_cell.length_b   1.000
_cell.length_c   1.000
_cell.angle_alpha   90.00
_cell.angle_beta   90.00
_cell.angle_gamma   90.00
#
_symmetry.space_group_name_H-M   'P 1'
#
loop_
_entity.id
_entity.type
_entity.pdbx_description
1 polymer ?
#
loop_
_entity_poly.entity_id
_entity_poly.type
_entity_poly.pdbx_seq_one_letter_code
_entity_poly.pdbx_strand_id
1 'polypeptide(L)'
;MASTPGEFGSAYFLAPITSESSDFMNLACFLIINQVIERETAMQLLLYTGREGENTKRLVAAVRKVIPKGRIETFKSLKDFGARLQTPVEPDSVAVLSASSQVELRQMQLLHGLLPEIYIVLVIPDRKKDTIELAHHLLPRFLSQEDSDFADLKMVLNRMYVNSQKSQDRKVWKES
;
A
#
# COMPACT_ATOMS: atom_id res chain seq x y z
N MET A 1 72.40 -42.01 10.61
CA MET A 1 72.60 -41.38 11.94
C MET A 1 71.23 -40.88 12.41
N ALA A 2 70.96 -41.05 13.70
CA ALA A 2 69.69 -40.89 14.43
C ALA A 2 68.98 -39.53 14.19
N SER A 3 67.67 -39.34 14.40
CA SER A 3 66.83 -39.77 15.52
C SER A 3 65.32 -39.77 15.18
N THR A 4 64.58 -40.68 15.81
CA THR A 4 63.11 -40.66 16.06
C THR A 4 62.84 -39.97 17.43
N PRO A 5 61.64 -39.97 18.06
CA PRO A 5 60.21 -40.07 17.63
C PRO A 5 59.29 -39.01 18.32
N GLY A 6 57.98 -39.06 18.09
CA GLY A 6 56.93 -38.51 18.99
C GLY A 6 55.63 -38.24 18.22
N GLU A 7 54.70 -39.20 18.12
CA GLU A 7 53.63 -39.58 19.07
C GLU A 7 52.37 -38.69 19.05
N PHE A 8 51.22 -39.38 19.16
CA PHE A 8 49.82 -38.94 19.32
C PHE A 8 49.12 -38.40 18.06
N GLY A 9 47.95 -38.84 17.64
CA GLY A 9 46.94 -39.68 18.29
C GLY A 9 45.55 -39.09 18.03
N SER A 10 44.70 -39.88 17.38
CA SER A 10 43.24 -39.93 17.55
C SER A 10 42.33 -38.84 16.95
N ALA A 11 41.15 -39.38 16.60
CA ALA A 11 39.83 -38.78 16.66
C ALA A 11 39.32 -37.99 15.45
N TYR A 12 38.43 -38.67 14.72
CA TYR A 12 37.22 -38.11 14.13
C TYR A 12 36.71 -36.91 14.95
N PHE A 13 36.75 -35.72 14.36
CA PHE A 13 35.99 -34.57 14.85
C PHE A 13 35.17 -34.03 13.70
N LEU A 14 33.87 -34.35 13.74
CA LEU A 14 32.84 -33.63 13.01
C LEU A 14 32.90 -32.15 13.45
N ALA A 15 33.06 -31.25 12.49
CA ALA A 15 33.00 -29.80 12.67
C ALA A 15 32.19 -29.20 11.49
N PRO A 16 31.51 -28.08 11.69
CA PRO A 16 30.06 -28.02 11.61
C PRO A 16 29.55 -27.45 10.28
N ILE A 17 28.30 -27.81 9.97
CA ILE A 17 27.46 -27.09 9.03
C ILE A 17 27.23 -25.69 9.61
N THR A 18 27.95 -24.67 9.13
CA THR A 18 27.64 -23.28 9.46
C THR A 18 26.95 -22.62 8.29
N SER A 19 25.61 -22.67 8.34
CA SER A 19 24.68 -21.57 8.08
C SER A 19 25.21 -20.35 7.29
N GLU A 20 25.51 -20.51 6.00
CA GLU A 20 25.76 -19.39 5.07
C GLU A 20 24.50 -18.94 4.31
N SER A 21 23.32 -19.45 4.66
CA SER A 21 22.07 -19.19 3.91
C SER A 21 21.17 -18.10 4.52
N SER A 22 21.41 -17.66 5.76
CA SER A 22 20.59 -16.64 6.43
C SER A 22 21.00 -15.19 6.11
N ASP A 23 22.28 -14.95 5.83
CA ASP A 23 22.80 -13.60 5.63
C ASP A 23 22.65 -13.11 4.20
N PHE A 24 22.70 -14.01 3.21
CA PHE A 24 22.41 -13.67 1.81
C PHE A 24 20.93 -13.36 1.58
N MET A 25 20.01 -14.04 2.28
CA MET A 25 18.59 -13.68 2.24
C MET A 25 18.35 -12.32 2.90
N ASN A 26 19.03 -11.99 4.00
CA ASN A 26 18.91 -10.68 4.64
C ASN A 26 19.54 -9.56 3.82
N LEU A 27 20.70 -9.78 3.20
CA LEU A 27 21.37 -8.74 2.41
C LEU A 27 20.67 -8.52 1.06
N ALA A 28 20.17 -9.58 0.41
CA ALA A 28 19.33 -9.45 -0.77
C ALA A 28 17.99 -8.79 -0.42
N CYS A 29 17.38 -9.11 0.73
CA CYS A 29 16.17 -8.43 1.19
C CYS A 29 16.46 -6.97 1.55
N PHE A 30 17.58 -6.66 2.20
CA PHE A 30 18.00 -5.29 2.54
C PHE A 30 18.38 -4.48 1.30
N LEU A 31 19.00 -5.08 0.29
CA LEU A 31 19.29 -4.45 -0.99
C LEU A 31 18.01 -4.28 -1.82
N ILE A 32 17.09 -5.25 -1.85
CA ILE A 32 15.78 -5.09 -2.51
C ILE A 32 14.97 -4.01 -1.78
N ILE A 33 14.95 -4.00 -0.45
CA ILE A 33 14.28 -3.00 0.37
C ILE A 33 14.93 -1.63 0.11
N ASN A 34 16.26 -1.49 0.14
CA ASN A 34 16.92 -0.20 -0.13
C ASN A 34 16.78 0.26 -1.59
N GLN A 35 16.82 -0.65 -2.55
CA GLN A 35 16.62 -0.35 -3.97
C GLN A 35 15.14 -0.07 -4.30
N VAL A 36 14.21 -0.52 -3.45
CA VAL A 36 12.80 -0.09 -3.41
C VAL A 36 12.64 1.24 -2.67
N ILE A 37 13.40 1.50 -1.60
CA ILE A 37 13.39 2.75 -0.82
C ILE A 37 13.99 3.93 -1.61
N GLU A 38 14.91 3.68 -2.55
CA GLU A 38 15.42 4.72 -3.47
C GLU A 38 14.44 5.07 -4.60
N ARG A 39 13.31 4.34 -4.74
CA ARG A 39 12.20 4.88 -5.52
C ARG A 39 11.59 5.99 -4.68
N GLU A 40 11.85 7.23 -5.07
CA GLU A 40 11.14 8.44 -4.62
C GLU A 40 9.83 8.06 -3.91
N THR A 41 9.83 8.17 -2.57
CA THR A 41 8.76 7.79 -1.64
C THR A 41 7.51 8.63 -1.88
N ALA A 42 6.90 8.39 -3.03
CA ALA A 42 5.84 9.17 -3.58
C ALA A 42 4.53 8.46 -3.34
N MET A 43 3.62 9.19 -2.70
CA MET A 43 2.24 8.79 -2.48
C MET A 43 1.64 8.08 -3.71
N GLN A 44 1.17 6.85 -3.50
CA GLN A 44 0.45 6.09 -4.51
C GLN A 44 -1.05 6.28 -4.32
N LEU A 45 -1.81 6.22 -5.42
CA LEU A 45 -3.27 6.22 -5.38
C LEU A 45 -3.79 4.90 -5.91
N LEU A 46 -4.48 4.14 -5.06
CA LEU A 46 -5.16 2.92 -5.43
C LEU A 46 -6.64 3.24 -5.67
N LEU A 47 -7.10 3.08 -6.89
CA LEU A 47 -8.47 3.37 -7.31
C LEU A 47 -9.22 2.06 -7.54
N TYR A 48 -10.25 1.80 -6.75
CA TYR A 48 -11.15 0.69 -6.96
C TYR A 48 -12.49 1.16 -7.55
N THR A 49 -12.92 0.52 -8.63
CA THR A 49 -14.22 0.77 -9.27
C THR A 49 -14.86 -0.56 -9.68
N GLY A 50 -15.83 -1.05 -8.90
CA GLY A 50 -16.48 -2.34 -9.19
C GLY A 50 -17.49 -2.31 -10.34
N ARG A 51 -17.98 -1.13 -10.72
CA ARG A 51 -18.89 -0.93 -11.84
C ARG A 51 -18.33 0.09 -12.84
N GLU A 52 -18.51 -0.21 -14.12
CA GLU A 52 -18.30 0.76 -15.19
C GLU A 52 -19.57 1.57 -15.44
N GLY A 53 -19.42 2.90 -15.43
CA GLY A 53 -20.53 3.83 -15.67
C GLY A 53 -19.99 5.22 -16.01
N GLU A 54 -20.90 6.13 -16.35
CA GLU A 54 -20.55 7.53 -16.60
C GLU A 54 -19.94 8.18 -15.34
N ASN A 55 -20.54 7.93 -14.18
CA ASN A 55 -20.05 8.40 -12.89
C ASN A 55 -18.64 7.86 -12.58
N THR A 56 -18.38 6.58 -12.85
CA THR A 56 -17.04 5.99 -12.72
C THR A 56 -16.03 6.67 -13.63
N LYS A 57 -16.38 6.95 -14.89
CA LYS A 57 -15.51 7.66 -15.84
C LYS A 57 -15.22 9.09 -15.34
N ARG A 58 -16.23 9.77 -14.80
CA ARG A 58 -16.09 11.11 -14.19
C ARG A 58 -15.18 11.08 -12.97
N LEU A 59 -15.31 10.07 -12.09
CA LEU A 59 -14.43 9.86 -10.94
C LEU A 59 -12.98 9.63 -11.38
N VAL A 60 -12.74 8.71 -12.31
CA VAL A 60 -11.40 8.42 -12.87
C VAL A 60 -10.80 9.68 -13.49
N ALA A 61 -11.59 10.46 -14.22
CA ALA A 61 -11.14 11.73 -14.80
C ALA A 61 -10.81 12.78 -13.72
N ALA A 62 -11.60 12.85 -12.65
CA ALA A 62 -11.34 13.74 -11.53
C ALA A 62 -10.04 13.38 -10.81
N VAL A 63 -9.80 12.09 -10.55
CA VAL A 63 -8.56 11.59 -9.94
C VAL A 63 -7.35 11.89 -10.82
N ARG A 64 -7.44 11.61 -12.13
CA ARG A 64 -6.34 11.85 -13.11
C ARG A 64 -6.00 13.32 -13.31
N LYS A 65 -6.89 14.25 -12.96
CA LYS A 65 -6.60 15.70 -13.00
C LYS A 65 -5.71 16.14 -11.84
N VAL A 66 -5.72 15.40 -10.74
CA VAL A 66 -4.99 15.75 -9.52
C VAL A 66 -3.71 14.94 -9.40
N ILE A 67 -3.78 13.63 -9.65
CA ILE A 67 -2.65 12.71 -9.49
C ILE A 67 -2.11 12.30 -10.87
N PRO A 68 -0.78 12.30 -11.06
CA PRO A 68 -0.16 11.83 -12.29
C PRO A 68 -0.53 10.36 -12.58
N LYS A 69 -0.78 10.02 -13.85
CA LYS A 69 -1.19 8.67 -14.26
C LYS A 69 -0.23 7.56 -13.81
N GLY A 70 1.07 7.85 -13.74
CA GLY A 70 2.09 6.87 -13.31
C GLY A 70 2.02 6.47 -11.84
N ARG A 71 1.18 7.15 -11.04
CA ARG A 71 0.99 6.86 -9.60
C ARG A 71 -0.43 6.37 -9.29
N ILE A 72 -1.26 6.12 -10.31
CA ILE A 72 -2.63 5.63 -10.16
C ILE A 72 -2.69 4.16 -10.55
N GLU A 73 -2.93 3.28 -9.58
CA GLU A 73 -3.24 1.89 -9.80
C GLU A 73 -4.76 1.71 -9.81
N THR A 74 -5.34 1.15 -10.89
CA THR A 74 -6.79 0.98 -11.01
C THR A 74 -7.19 -0.49 -10.93
N PHE A 75 -8.17 -0.80 -10.08
CA PHE A 75 -8.66 -2.14 -9.81
C PHE A 75 -10.16 -2.21 -10.09
N LYS A 76 -10.58 -3.28 -10.78
CA LYS A 76 -12.00 -3.58 -11.05
C LYS A 76 -12.57 -4.69 -10.15
N SER A 77 -11.71 -5.34 -9.37
CA SER A 77 -12.04 -6.47 -8.51
C SER A 77 -11.51 -6.24 -7.11
N LEU A 78 -12.36 -6.43 -6.09
CA LEU A 78 -11.95 -6.33 -4.69
C LEU A 78 -10.92 -7.41 -4.35
N LYS A 79 -10.93 -8.55 -5.05
CA LYS A 79 -9.94 -9.61 -4.86
C LYS A 79 -8.54 -9.14 -5.28
N ASP A 80 -8.44 -8.49 -6.44
CA ASP A 80 -7.16 -8.00 -6.97
C ASP A 80 -6.67 -6.81 -6.14
N PHE A 81 -7.60 -5.93 -5.74
CA PHE A 81 -7.31 -4.84 -4.82
C PHE A 81 -6.80 -5.37 -3.47
N GLY A 82 -7.47 -6.36 -2.88
CA GLY A 82 -7.05 -7.00 -1.64
C GLY A 82 -5.69 -7.70 -1.76
N ALA A 83 -5.42 -8.38 -2.87
CA ALA A 83 -4.11 -8.99 -3.13
C ALA A 83 -3.00 -7.92 -3.20
N ARG A 84 -3.28 -6.76 -3.82
CA ARG A 84 -2.33 -5.64 -3.85
C ARG A 84 -2.03 -5.07 -2.46
N LEU A 85 -3.03 -5.02 -1.59
CA LEU A 85 -2.87 -4.55 -0.20
C LEU A 85 -2.03 -5.49 0.68
N GLN A 86 -1.85 -6.75 0.27
CA GLN A 86 -0.93 -7.68 0.95
C GLN A 86 0.55 -7.37 0.66
N THR A 87 0.81 -6.59 -0.40
CA THR A 87 2.14 -6.08 -0.71
C THR A 87 2.33 -4.75 0.02
N PRO A 88 3.55 -4.41 0.48
CA PRO A 88 3.83 -3.10 1.05
C PRO A 88 3.28 -1.97 0.16
N VAL A 89 2.49 -1.09 0.77
CA VAL A 89 2.01 0.15 0.14
C VAL A 89 2.73 1.28 0.83
N GLU A 90 3.12 2.30 0.06
CA GLU A 90 3.80 3.46 0.61
C GLU A 90 2.94 4.14 1.69
N PRO A 91 3.52 4.57 2.82
CA PRO A 91 2.79 5.31 3.84
C PRO A 91 2.23 6.61 3.24
N ASP A 92 1.08 7.06 3.76
CA ASP A 92 0.31 8.21 3.25
C ASP A 92 -0.34 8.00 1.87
N SER A 93 -0.29 6.79 1.30
CA SER A 93 -1.03 6.45 0.09
C SER A 93 -2.54 6.65 0.26
N VAL A 94 -3.24 6.85 -0.85
CA VAL A 94 -4.67 7.12 -0.86
C VAL A 94 -5.40 5.98 -1.57
N ALA A 95 -6.38 5.38 -0.91
CA ALA A 95 -7.30 4.42 -1.51
C ALA A 95 -8.62 5.12 -1.84
N VAL A 96 -8.94 5.25 -3.12
CA VAL A 96 -10.25 5.74 -3.58
C VAL A 96 -11.11 4.52 -3.90
N LEU A 97 -12.13 4.27 -3.08
CA LEU A 97 -13.02 3.11 -3.20
C LEU A 97 -14.40 3.57 -3.69
N SER A 98 -14.86 3.07 -4.83
CA SER A 98 -16.22 3.30 -5.31
C SER A 98 -17.09 2.06 -5.12
N ALA A 99 -18.02 2.13 -4.17
CA ALA A 99 -18.99 1.08 -3.93
C ALA A 99 -20.26 1.34 -4.76
N SER A 100 -20.70 0.33 -5.49
CA SER A 100 -21.95 0.34 -6.28
C SER A 100 -23.14 -0.23 -5.52
N SER A 101 -22.90 -0.93 -4.40
CA SER A 101 -23.95 -1.52 -3.57
C SER A 101 -23.52 -1.69 -2.11
N GLN A 102 -24.49 -1.88 -1.22
CA GLN A 102 -24.21 -2.23 0.18
C GLN A 102 -23.49 -3.59 0.34
N VAL A 103 -23.75 -4.54 -0.56
CA VAL A 103 -23.08 -5.86 -0.56
C VAL A 103 -21.58 -5.67 -0.79
N GLU A 104 -21.24 -4.86 -1.78
CA GLU A 104 -19.85 -4.52 -2.11
C GLU A 104 -19.17 -3.72 -0.99
N LEU A 105 -19.90 -2.80 -0.36
CA LEU A 105 -19.44 -2.04 0.79
C LEU A 105 -19.05 -2.96 1.96
N ARG A 106 -19.83 -4.02 2.23
CA ARG A 106 -19.49 -5.03 3.24
C ARG A 106 -18.26 -5.84 2.85
N GLN A 107 -18.07 -6.14 1.57
CA GLN A 107 -16.86 -6.82 1.11
C GLN A 107 -15.62 -5.93 1.29
N MET A 108 -15.73 -4.62 1.06
CA MET A 108 -14.65 -3.67 1.35
C MET A 108 -14.30 -3.64 2.84
N GLN A 109 -15.28 -3.78 3.75
CA GLN A 109 -15.02 -3.83 5.20
C GLN A 109 -14.10 -4.98 5.60
N LEU A 110 -14.17 -6.11 4.90
CA LEU A 110 -13.27 -7.24 5.14
C LEU A 110 -11.80 -6.89 4.84
N LEU A 111 -11.56 -5.88 3.99
CA LEU A 111 -10.23 -5.39 3.64
C LEU A 111 -9.72 -4.32 4.61
N HIS A 112 -10.54 -3.84 5.56
CA HIS A 112 -10.14 -2.81 6.52
C HIS A 112 -8.89 -3.19 7.32
N GLY A 113 -8.74 -4.48 7.68
CA GLY A 113 -7.55 -4.96 8.38
C GLY A 113 -6.24 -4.87 7.56
N LEU A 114 -6.34 -4.69 6.24
CA LEU A 114 -5.21 -4.53 5.32
C LEU A 114 -4.96 -3.06 4.93
N LEU A 115 -5.72 -2.12 5.48
CA LEU A 115 -5.67 -0.69 5.13
C LEU A 115 -5.13 0.28 6.24
N PRO A 116 -4.41 -0.15 7.30
CA PRO A 116 -4.20 0.69 8.48
C PRO A 116 -3.38 1.98 8.24
N GLU A 117 -2.57 2.04 7.19
CA GLU A 117 -1.67 3.17 6.91
C GLU A 117 -2.08 3.99 5.67
N ILE A 118 -3.25 3.71 5.10
CA ILE A 118 -3.72 4.27 3.83
C ILE A 118 -4.94 5.17 4.08
N TYR A 119 -4.98 6.33 3.41
CA TYR A 119 -6.11 7.24 3.49
C TYR A 119 -7.26 6.76 2.62
N ILE A 120 -8.36 6.36 3.25
CA ILE A 120 -9.53 5.86 2.56
C ILE A 120 -10.44 7.03 2.17
N VAL A 121 -10.68 7.17 0.87
CA VAL A 121 -11.67 8.04 0.25
C VAL A 121 -12.76 7.16 -0.33
N LEU A 122 -13.97 7.26 0.20
CA LEU A 122 -15.06 6.34 -0.14
C LEU A 122 -16.14 7.06 -0.94
N VAL A 123 -16.54 6.48 -2.06
CA VAL A 123 -17.68 6.90 -2.87
C VAL A 123 -18.80 5.89 -2.67
N ILE A 124 -19.92 6.34 -2.12
CA ILE A 124 -21.09 5.51 -1.79
C ILE A 124 -22.18 5.65 -2.85
N PRO A 125 -22.99 4.59 -3.06
CA PRO A 125 -24.05 4.61 -4.05
C PRO A 125 -25.24 5.47 -3.61
N ASP A 126 -25.50 5.56 -2.30
CA ASP A 126 -26.64 6.30 -1.74
C ASP A 126 -26.34 6.86 -0.34
N ARG A 127 -27.14 7.84 0.11
CA ARG A 127 -27.07 8.43 1.47
C ARG A 127 -28.10 7.84 2.44
N LYS A 128 -28.55 6.61 2.23
CA LYS A 128 -29.41 5.96 3.23
C LYS A 128 -28.61 5.75 4.52
N LYS A 129 -29.33 5.79 5.64
CA LYS A 129 -28.74 5.66 6.97
C LYS A 129 -27.88 4.39 7.08
N ASP A 130 -28.41 3.25 6.64
CA ASP A 130 -27.71 1.96 6.68
C ASP A 130 -26.41 1.97 5.85
N THR A 131 -26.41 2.63 4.68
CA THR A 131 -25.23 2.74 3.81
C THR A 131 -24.17 3.64 4.44
N ILE A 132 -24.58 4.76 5.04
CA ILE A 132 -23.68 5.69 5.76
C ILE A 132 -23.08 5.00 6.99
N GLU A 133 -23.88 4.29 7.77
CA GLU A 133 -23.41 3.52 8.92
C GLU A 133 -22.35 2.50 8.48
N LEU A 134 -22.63 1.68 7.47
CA LEU A 134 -21.67 0.73 6.93
C LEU A 134 -20.40 1.43 6.40
N ALA A 135 -20.54 2.58 5.75
CA ALA A 135 -19.41 3.36 5.24
C ALA A 135 -18.51 3.85 6.38
N HIS A 136 -19.07 4.30 7.51
CA HIS A 136 -18.28 4.79 8.64
C HIS A 136 -17.45 3.70 9.33
N HIS A 137 -17.83 2.41 9.23
CA HIS A 137 -17.02 1.31 9.75
C HIS A 137 -15.70 1.11 9.00
N LEU A 138 -15.59 1.62 7.77
CA LEU A 138 -14.33 1.65 7.01
C LEU A 138 -13.39 2.78 7.46
N LEU A 139 -13.83 3.61 8.41
CA LEU A 139 -13.12 4.81 8.87
C LEU A 139 -12.62 5.70 7.71
N PRO A 140 -13.48 6.03 6.72
CA PRO A 140 -13.06 6.86 5.60
C PRO A 140 -12.71 8.26 6.07
N ARG A 141 -11.64 8.83 5.52
CA ARG A 141 -11.29 10.25 5.73
C ARG A 141 -12.19 11.19 4.96
N PHE A 142 -12.78 10.72 3.86
CA PHE A 142 -13.72 11.47 3.06
C PHE A 142 -14.78 10.55 2.47
N LEU A 143 -16.02 11.03 2.45
CA LEU A 143 -17.18 10.32 1.94
C LEU A 143 -17.87 11.16 0.87
N SER A 144 -18.09 10.59 -0.31
CA SER A 144 -18.74 11.25 -1.45
C SER A 144 -19.85 10.37 -2.03
N GLN A 145 -20.81 10.96 -2.72
CA GLN A 145 -21.82 10.18 -3.45
C GLN A 145 -21.36 9.93 -4.89
N GLU A 146 -21.77 8.79 -5.45
CA GLU A 146 -21.50 8.41 -6.84
C GLU A 146 -22.03 9.46 -7.85
N ASP A 147 -23.20 10.06 -7.57
CA ASP A 147 -23.83 11.06 -8.45
C ASP A 147 -23.30 12.50 -8.26
N SER A 148 -22.33 12.71 -7.37
CA SER A 148 -21.79 14.05 -7.10
C SER A 148 -20.92 14.59 -8.25
N ASP A 149 -20.60 15.88 -8.21
CA ASP A 149 -19.71 16.53 -9.19
C ASP A 149 -18.21 16.23 -8.98
N PHE A 150 -17.88 15.50 -7.92
CA PHE A 150 -16.52 15.19 -7.46
C PHE A 150 -15.64 16.45 -7.26
N ALA A 151 -16.21 17.64 -7.11
CA ALA A 151 -15.46 18.87 -6.88
C ALA A 151 -14.70 18.81 -5.55
N ASP A 152 -15.41 18.46 -4.48
CA ASP A 152 -14.84 18.30 -3.14
C ASP A 152 -13.83 17.15 -3.10
N LEU A 153 -14.10 16.05 -3.82
CA LEU A 153 -13.18 14.92 -3.92
C LEU A 153 -11.83 15.36 -4.52
N LYS A 154 -11.84 16.15 -5.61
CA LYS A 154 -10.60 16.69 -6.18
C LYS A 154 -9.84 17.57 -5.18
N MET A 155 -10.55 18.43 -4.46
CA MET A 155 -9.94 19.31 -3.46
C MET A 155 -9.29 18.51 -2.34
N VAL A 156 -9.98 17.49 -1.82
CA VAL A 156 -9.45 16.60 -0.78
C VAL A 156 -8.26 15.81 -1.27
N LEU A 157 -8.33 15.19 -2.46
CA LEU A 157 -7.20 14.48 -3.06
C LEU A 157 -6.00 15.40 -3.27
N ASN A 158 -6.22 16.63 -3.74
CA ASN A 158 -5.15 17.60 -3.94
C ASN A 158 -4.49 17.97 -2.60
N ARG A 159 -5.29 18.16 -1.56
CA ARG A 159 -4.77 18.46 -0.21
C ARG A 159 -3.97 17.29 0.36
N MET A 160 -4.45 16.05 0.19
CA MET A 160 -3.71 14.85 0.60
C MET A 160 -2.39 14.72 -0.16
N TYR A 161 -2.41 14.97 -1.47
CA TYR A 161 -1.21 14.94 -2.31
C TYR A 161 -0.19 16.01 -1.93
N VAL A 162 -0.61 17.27 -1.77
CA VAL A 162 0.30 18.35 -1.37
C VAL A 162 0.88 18.11 0.02
N ASN A 163 0.08 17.57 0.95
CA ASN A 163 0.54 17.27 2.29
C ASN A 163 1.54 16.11 2.33
N SER A 164 1.35 15.08 1.50
CA SER A 164 2.31 13.97 1.43
C SER A 164 3.67 14.44 0.92
N GLN A 165 3.72 15.35 -0.06
CA GLN A 165 4.98 15.96 -0.52
C GLN A 165 5.70 16.75 0.59
N LYS A 166 4.99 17.59 1.34
CA LYS A 166 5.58 18.41 2.42
C LYS A 166 6.12 17.57 3.58
N SER A 167 5.51 16.41 3.84
CA SER A 167 5.98 15.48 4.87
C SER A 167 7.28 14.78 4.45
N GLN A 168 7.47 14.53 3.15
CA GLN A 168 8.73 14.03 2.60
C GLN A 168 9.83 15.09 2.75
N ASP A 169 9.56 16.35 2.37
CA ASP A 169 10.53 17.43 2.49
C ASP A 169 11.09 17.55 3.91
N ARG A 170 10.23 17.47 4.95
CA ARG A 170 10.66 17.60 6.35
C ARG A 170 11.43 16.41 6.92
N LYS A 171 11.29 15.21 6.37
CA LYS A 171 12.09 14.05 6.80
C LYS A 171 13.55 14.21 6.36
N VAL A 172 13.77 14.73 5.15
CA VAL A 172 15.11 14.94 4.57
C VAL A 172 16.00 15.85 5.45
N TRP A 173 15.45 16.87 6.12
CA TRP A 173 16.24 17.80 6.95
C TRP A 173 16.57 17.28 8.37
N LYS A 174 16.01 16.14 8.80
CA LYS A 174 16.28 15.59 10.13
C LYS A 174 17.39 14.54 10.15
N GLU A 175 17.87 14.11 8.98
CA GLU A 175 18.95 13.13 8.82
C GLU A 175 20.29 13.76 8.34
N SER A 176 20.42 15.10 8.38
CA SER A 176 21.68 15.81 8.06
C SER A 176 22.35 16.41 9.29
#